data_AF-A0A1Y5T7R8-F1
#
_entry.id   AF-A0A1Y5T7R8-F1
#
_cell.length_a   1.000
_cell.length_b   1.000
_cell.length_c   1.000
_cell.angle_alpha   90.00
_cell.angle_beta   90.00
_cell.angle_gamma   90.00
#
_symmetry.space_group_name_H-M   'P 1'
#
loop_
_entity.id
_entity.type
_entity.pdbx_description
1 polymer ?
#
loop_
_entity_poly.entity_id
_entity_poly.type
_entity_poly.pdbx_seq_one_letter_code
_entity_poly.pdbx_strand_id
1 'polypeptide(L)' 'MIIGILILAIASGSLAGGVMLYLGASFWMVLAVYSLAGTALILGAVAMSALCDQIRQNDSSETNAELNLVQLSKGR' A
#
# COMPACT_ATOMS: atom_id res chain seq x y z
N MET A 1 2.37 4.25 -9.78
CA MET A 1 1.85 3.91 -8.43
C MET A 1 2.46 4.76 -7.33
N ILE A 2 3.79 4.82 -7.18
CA ILE A 2 4.44 5.46 -6.01
C ILE A 2 4.13 6.96 -5.88
N ILE A 3 4.09 7.69 -6.99
CA ILE A 3 3.76 9.13 -7.02
C ILE A 3 2.33 9.38 -6.52
N GLY A 4 1.37 8.52 -6.87
CA GLY A 4 -0.03 8.66 -6.44
C GLY A 4 -0.21 8.49 -4.94
N ILE A 5 0.51 7.52 -4.34
CA ILE A 5 0.53 7.29 -2.90
C ILE A 5 1.15 8.48 -2.17
N LEU A 6 2.22 9.05 -2.73
CA LEU A 6 2.88 10.24 -2.19
C LEU A 6 1.95 11.46 -2.16
N ILE A 7 1.17 11.67 -3.21
CA ILE A 7 0.18 12.76 -3.28
C ILE A 7 -0.93 12.56 -2.24
N LEU A 8 -1.45 11.33 -2.11
CA LEU A 8 -2.44 10.97 -1.08
C LEU A 8 -1.90 11.16 0.35
N ALA A 9 -0.61 10.88 0.56
CA ALA A 9 0.05 11.08 1.85
C ALA A 9 0.22 12.57 2.20
N ILE A 10 0.61 13.39 1.23
CA ILE A 10 0.73 14.84 1.42
C ILE A 10 -0.66 15.47 1.67
N ALA A 11 -1.68 15.03 0.91
CA ALA A 11 -3.05 15.54 1.06
C ALA A 11 -3.67 15.19 2.42
N SER A 12 -3.56 13.93 2.84
CA SER A 12 -4.08 13.49 4.15
C SER A 12 -3.31 14.10 5.34
N GLY A 13 -1.97 14.21 5.23
CA GLY A 13 -1.15 14.87 6.24
C GLY A 13 -1.47 16.36 6.38
N SER A 14 -1.64 17.07 5.27
CA SER A 14 -1.97 18.52 5.29
C SER A 14 -3.37 18.80 5.85
N LEU A 15 -4.36 17.96 5.55
CA LEU A 15 -5.70 18.01 6.15
C LEU A 15 -5.64 17.79 7.67
N ALA A 16 -4.97 16.72 8.12
CA ALA A 16 -4.84 16.42 9.55
C ALA A 16 -4.09 17.52 10.32
N GLY A 17 -3.02 18.05 9.73
CA GLY A 17 -2.26 19.14 10.32
C GLY A 17 -3.05 20.46 10.38
N GLY A 18 -3.81 20.77 9.33
CA GLY A 18 -4.68 21.95 9.29
C GLY A 18 -5.79 21.91 10.35
N VAL A 19 -6.42 20.75 10.55
CA VAL A 19 -7.46 20.55 11.58
C VAL A 19 -6.87 20.69 12.99
N MET A 20 -5.67 20.14 13.22
CA MET A 20 -4.96 20.26 14.51
C MET A 20 -4.58 21.72 14.82
N LEU A 21 -4.09 22.47 13.83
CA LEU A 21 -3.80 23.91 13.99
C LEU A 21 -5.08 24.71 14.30
N TYR A 22 -6.21 24.37 13.66
CA TYR A 22 -7.51 24.99 13.92
C TYR A 22 -7.99 24.75 15.37
N LEU A 23 -7.70 23.59 15.94
CA LEU A 23 -7.99 23.24 17.33
C LEU A 23 -7.02 23.90 18.34
N GLY A 24 -6.06 24.71 17.88
CA GLY A 24 -5.08 25.37 18.73
C GLY A 24 -3.91 24.46 19.14
N ALA A 25 -3.68 23.34 18.45
CA ALA A 25 -2.55 22.48 18.70
C ALA A 25 -1.22 23.21 18.38
N SER A 26 -0.18 22.91 19.17
CA SER A 26 1.14 23.48 18.96
C SER A 26 1.74 23.03 17.63
N PHE A 27 2.54 23.90 17.01
CA PHE A 27 3.22 23.59 15.74
C PHE A 27 4.01 22.27 15.78
N TRP A 28 4.64 21.97 16.92
CA TRP A 28 5.37 20.73 17.16
C TRP A 28 4.48 19.48 17.12
N MET A 29 3.27 19.57 17.66
CA MET A 29 2.31 18.48 17.62
C MET A 29 1.83 18.24 16.18
N VAL A 30 1.58 19.31 15.43
CA VAL A 30 1.15 19.24 14.02
C VAL A 30 2.23 18.61 13.14
N LEU A 31 3.49 18.99 13.35
CA LEU A 31 4.63 18.41 12.65
C LEU A 31 4.77 16.91 12.95
N ALA A 32 4.60 16.51 14.22
CA ALA A 32 4.64 15.11 14.62
C ALA A 32 3.53 14.29 13.95
N VAL A 33 2.29 14.79 13.92
CA VAL A 33 1.15 14.13 13.26
C VAL A 33 1.38 14.03 11.75
N TYR A 34 1.89 15.08 11.11
CA TYR A 34 2.20 15.07 9.69
C TYR A 34 3.26 14.01 9.33
N SER A 35 4.36 13.96 10.08
CA SER A 35 5.41 12.95 9.87
C SER A 35 4.91 11.53 10.10
N LEU A 36 4.09 11.31 11.13
CA LEU A 36 3.57 9.99 11.48
C LEU A 36 2.52 9.49 10.47
N ALA A 37 1.67 10.39 9.95
CA ALA A 37 0.73 10.06 8.88
C ALA A 37 1.47 9.69 7.57
N GLY A 38 2.52 10.45 7.22
CA GLY A 38 3.33 10.18 6.03
C GLY A 38 4.06 8.84 6.10
N THR A 39 4.69 8.51 7.23
CA THR A 39 5.37 7.21 7.38
C THR A 39 4.38 6.05 7.38
N ALA A 40 3.23 6.18 8.05
CA ALA A 40 2.20 5.15 8.07
C ALA A 40 1.67 4.81 6.66
N LEU A 41 1.46 5.81 5.81
CA LEU A 41 1.00 5.59 4.44
C LEU A 41 2.05 4.96 3.54
N ILE A 42 3.32 5.34 3.70
CA ILE A 42 4.43 4.70 2.98
C ILE A 42 4.56 3.23 3.41
N LEU A 43 4.52 2.94 4.72
CA LEU A 43 4.59 1.58 5.24
C LEU A 43 3.41 0.74 4.74
N GLY A 44 2.20 1.30 4.78
CA GLY A 44 0.99 0.64 4.29
C GLY A 44 1.06 0.31 2.80
N ALA A 45 1.59 1.23 1.98
CA ALA A 45 1.76 0.98 0.56
C ALA A 45 2.82 -0.09 0.25
N VAL A 46 3.90 -0.14 1.02
CA VAL A 46 4.92 -1.19 0.89
C VAL A 46 4.34 -2.55 1.28
N ALA A 47 3.60 -2.63 2.39
CA ALA A 47 2.94 -3.86 2.81
C ALA A 47 1.91 -4.36 1.78
N MET A 48 1.11 -3.44 1.22
CA MET A 48 0.14 -3.77 0.18
C MET A 48 0.83 -4.27 -1.10
N SER A 49 1.96 -3.68 -1.46
CA SER A 49 2.74 -4.14 -2.62
C SER A 49 3.30 -5.55 -2.40
N ALA A 50 3.79 -5.85 -1.20
CA ALA A 50 4.27 -7.18 -0.84
C ALA A 50 3.14 -8.24 -0.86
N LEU A 51 1.96 -7.89 -0.35
CA LEU A 51 0.78 -8.76 -0.40
C LEU A 51 0.31 -9.00 -1.85
N CYS A 52 0.26 -7.95 -2.67
CA CYS A 52 -0.05 -8.08 -4.10
C CYS A 52 0.93 -9.02 -4.82
N ASP A 53 2.23 -8.95 -4.48
CA ASP A 53 3.24 -9.80 -5.11
C ASP A 53 3.11 -11.27 -4.67
N GLN A 54 2.76 -11.51 -3.40
CA GLN A 54 2.44 -12.85 -2.90
C GLN A 54 1.19 -13.45 -3.56
N ILE A 55 0.11 -12.66 -3.69
CA ILE A 55 -1.11 -13.10 -4.38
C ILE A 55 -0.80 -13.45 -5.83
N ARG A 56 -0.05 -12.58 -6.53
CA ARG A 56 0.33 -12.80 -7.93
C ARG A 56 1.19 -14.05 -8.12
N GLN A 57 2.13 -14.33 -7.21
CA GLN A 57 2.90 -15.57 -7.25
C GLN A 57 2.03 -16.81 -7.01
N ASN A 58 1.10 -16.74 -6.06
CA ASN A 58 0.22 -17.86 -5.74
C ASN A 58 -0.67 -18.24 -6.93
N ASP A 59 -1.34 -17.25 -7.55
CA ASP A 59 -2.20 -17.47 -8.73
C ASP A 59 -1.43 -18.09 -9.90
N SER A 60 -0.18 -17.65 -10.11
CA SER A 60 0.67 -18.20 -11.17
C SER A 60 1.07 -19.65 -10.91
N SER A 61 1.19 -20.06 -9.65
CA SER A 61 1.56 -21.43 -9.29
C SER A 61 0.42 -22.42 -9.51
N GLU A 62 -0.81 -22.05 -9.12
CA GLU A 62 -2.01 -22.87 -9.33
C GLU A 62 -2.35 -23.00 -10.82
N THR A 63 -2.27 -21.90 -11.57
CA THR A 63 -2.52 -21.92 -13.03
C THR A 63 -1.53 -22.81 -13.77
N ASN A 64 -0.25 -22.80 -13.39
CA ASN A 64 0.78 -23.67 -13.98
C ASN A 64 0.59 -25.15 -13.61
N ALA A 65 0.04 -25.45 -12.43
CA ALA A 65 -0.29 -26.81 -12.03
C ALA A 65 -1.44 -27.38 -12.85
N GLU A 66 -2.49 -26.58 -13.10
CA GLU A 66 -3.61 -27.00 -13.96
C GLU A 66 -3.17 -27.21 -15.41
N LEU A 67 -2.34 -26.34 -15.97
CA LEU A 67 -1.82 -26.47 -17.34
C LEU A 67 -0.98 -27.75 -17.52
N ASN A 68 -0.14 -28.11 -16.55
CA ASN A 68 0.65 -29.35 -16.60
C ASN A 68 -0.23 -30.60 -16.58
N LEU A 69 -1.26 -30.62 -15.73
CA LEU A 69 -2.21 -31.73 -15.65
C LEU A 69 -3.03 -31.88 -16.93
N VAL A 70 -3.43 -30.77 -17.56
CA VAL A 70 -4.14 -30.78 -18.85
C VAL A 70 -3.24 -31.29 -19.99
N GLN A 71 -1.95 -30.91 -20.01
CA GLN A 71 -0.96 -31.42 -20.98
C GLN A 71 -0.76 -32.94 -20.82
N LEU A 72 -0.62 -33.43 -19.57
CA LEU A 72 -0.51 -34.86 -19.25
C LEU A 72 -1.77 -35.66 -19.59
N SER A 73 -2.95 -35.03 -19.55
CA SER A 73 -4.22 -35.66 -19.93
C SER A 73 -4.42 -35.76 -21.44
N LYS A 74 -3.85 -34.85 -22.24
CA LYS A 74 -3.98 -34.85 -23.71
C LYS A 74 -2.88 -35.63 -24.45
N GLY A 75 -1.79 -35.96 -23.76
CA GLY A 75 -0.67 -36.72 -24.30
C GLY A 75 -0.82 -38.25 -24.28
N ARG A 76 -2.02 -38.78 -24.03
CA ARG A 76 -2.36 -40.21 -24.14
C ARG A 76 -3.40 -40.43 -25.22
#